data_AF-A0A6V7JWM6-F1
#
_entry.id   AF-A0A6V7JWM6-F1
#
_cell.length_a   1.000
_cell.length_b   1.000
_cell.length_c   1.000
_cell.angle_alpha   90.00
_cell.angle_beta   90.00
_cell.angle_gamma   90.00
#
_symmetry.space_group_name_H-M   'P 1'
#
loop_
_entity.id
_entity.type
_entity.pdbx_description
1 polymer ?
#
loop_
_entity_poly.entity_id
_entity_poly.type
_entity_poly.pdbx_seq_one_letter_code
_entity_poly.pdbx_strand_id
1 'polypeptide(L)'
;IGSRSSVYSPESRVRKTGSYIYEDFMPTDGTDVKVYTVGPDYAHAEARKSPALDGKVERDSEGKEIRYPVILSNAEKLISRKVCLAFKQTVCGFDLLRANGKSFVCDVNGFSFVKNSNKYYDDCAKILGNMILRELAPTLHIPWSVPFQLDDPPIVPTTFGKMMELRCVVAVIRHGDRTPKQKMKVEVRHPKFFEIFAKYDGYKHGHVKLKRPKQLQEILDTARSLLSEIQHRAAGPELEEKQGKLEQLKSVLE
;
A
#
# COMPACT_ATOMS: atom_id res chain seq x y z
N ILE A 1 12.48 -14.81 -7.42
CA ILE A 1 12.24 -14.18 -6.08
C ILE A 1 10.75 -13.86 -6.00
N GLY A 2 10.03 -14.39 -5.00
CA GLY A 2 8.60 -14.13 -4.81
C GLY A 2 7.63 -15.20 -5.32
N SER A 3 8.10 -16.41 -5.62
CA SER A 3 7.24 -17.58 -5.84
C SER A 3 7.63 -18.65 -4.83
N ARG A 4 6.65 -19.11 -4.04
CA ARG A 4 6.80 -20.13 -2.99
C ARG A 4 7.80 -19.72 -1.88
N SER A 5 7.62 -18.54 -1.28
CA SER A 5 8.52 -18.09 -0.21
C SER A 5 8.46 -18.93 1.07
N SER A 6 7.51 -19.87 1.19
CA SER A 6 7.47 -20.87 2.27
C SER A 6 8.27 -22.14 1.97
N VAL A 7 8.78 -22.35 0.75
CA VAL A 7 9.53 -23.57 0.44
C VAL A 7 10.83 -23.55 1.21
N TYR A 8 11.06 -24.64 1.95
CA TYR A 8 12.26 -24.82 2.73
C TYR A 8 13.49 -24.71 1.83
N SER A 9 14.39 -23.78 2.15
CA SER A 9 15.64 -23.64 1.43
C SER A 9 16.55 -24.82 1.81
N PRO A 10 17.15 -25.55 0.85
CA PRO A 10 18.17 -26.55 1.13
C PRO A 10 19.44 -25.91 1.71
N GLU A 11 19.65 -24.61 1.49
CA GLU A 11 20.69 -23.85 2.17
C GLU A 11 20.20 -23.37 3.54
N SER A 12 20.74 -23.96 4.60
CA SER A 12 20.50 -23.58 6.01
C SER A 12 21.63 -22.70 6.58
N ARG A 13 22.26 -21.87 5.74
CA ARG A 13 23.35 -20.98 6.16
C ARG A 13 22.81 -19.57 6.42
N VAL A 14 23.08 -19.05 7.61
CA VAL A 14 22.77 -17.66 7.97
C VAL A 14 23.54 -16.73 7.03
N ARG A 15 22.84 -15.72 6.49
CA ARG A 15 23.42 -14.71 5.60
C ARG A 15 24.45 -13.90 6.38
N LYS A 16 25.64 -13.73 5.80
CA LYS A 16 26.78 -13.07 6.48
C LYS A 16 26.96 -11.60 6.08
N THR A 17 26.25 -11.13 5.07
CA THR A 17 26.36 -9.77 4.52
C THR A 17 25.02 -9.06 4.59
N GLY A 18 24.94 -7.95 5.35
CA GLY A 18 23.69 -7.21 5.59
C GLY A 18 23.05 -7.53 6.95
N SER A 19 21.93 -6.90 7.24
CA SER A 19 21.15 -7.09 8.46
C SER A 19 19.81 -7.70 8.13
N TYR A 20 19.42 -8.74 8.86
CA TYR A 20 18.20 -9.51 8.63
C TYR A 20 17.54 -9.84 9.95
N ILE A 21 16.22 -9.98 9.93
CA ILE A 21 15.45 -10.56 11.03
C ILE A 21 15.18 -12.02 10.66
N TYR A 22 15.43 -12.92 11.60
CA TYR A 22 15.10 -14.33 11.49
C TYR A 22 13.97 -14.61 12.47
N GLU A 23 12.87 -15.14 11.96
CA GLU A 23 11.67 -15.45 12.73
C GLU A 23 11.13 -16.82 12.32
N ASP A 24 10.40 -17.45 13.24
CA ASP A 24 9.76 -18.73 12.97
C ASP A 24 8.70 -18.59 11.87
N PHE A 25 8.65 -19.56 10.96
CA PHE A 25 7.61 -19.60 9.94
C PHE A 25 6.27 -19.99 10.58
N MET A 26 5.27 -19.11 10.47
CA MET A 26 3.93 -19.36 11.00
C MET A 26 3.08 -20.13 9.98
N PRO A 27 2.61 -21.35 10.29
CA PRO A 27 1.77 -22.13 9.38
C PRO A 27 0.32 -21.60 9.41
N THR A 28 -0.03 -20.76 8.45
CA THR A 28 -1.41 -20.26 8.26
C THR A 28 -2.18 -21.12 7.27
N ASP A 29 -3.49 -20.92 7.17
CA ASP A 29 -4.36 -21.53 6.13
C ASP A 29 -4.13 -20.92 4.73
N GLY A 30 -2.96 -20.33 4.49
CA GLY A 30 -2.60 -19.77 3.19
C GLY A 30 -3.13 -18.38 2.91
N THR A 31 -3.59 -17.67 3.94
CA THR A 31 -4.03 -16.27 3.83
C THR A 31 -3.35 -15.38 4.85
N ASP A 32 -3.11 -14.14 4.44
CA ASP A 32 -2.63 -13.07 5.30
C ASP A 32 -3.79 -12.12 5.59
N VAL A 33 -4.06 -11.83 6.86
CA VAL A 33 -5.11 -10.88 7.25
C VAL A 33 -4.51 -9.49 7.31
N LYS A 34 -5.02 -8.57 6.49
CA LYS A 34 -4.65 -7.16 6.50
C LYS A 34 -5.66 -6.38 7.31
N VAL A 35 -5.17 -5.65 8.31
CA VAL A 35 -5.99 -4.88 9.25
C VAL A 35 -5.70 -3.41 9.08
N TYR A 36 -6.76 -2.59 9.11
CA TYR A 36 -6.73 -1.14 8.88
C TYR A 36 -7.50 -0.44 10.00
N THR A 37 -6.80 0.26 10.88
CA THR A 37 -7.39 1.00 11.99
C THR A 37 -7.77 2.42 11.57
N VAL A 38 -8.83 2.96 12.18
CA VAL A 38 -9.15 4.40 12.17
C VAL A 38 -9.48 4.80 13.60
N GLY A 39 -8.46 5.20 14.35
CA GLY A 39 -8.52 5.26 15.80
C GLY A 39 -8.40 3.89 16.46
N PRO A 40 -8.44 3.84 17.80
CA PRO A 40 -8.25 2.62 18.56
C PRO A 40 -9.42 1.63 18.46
N ASP A 41 -10.63 2.10 18.16
CA ASP A 41 -11.87 1.33 18.31
C ASP A 41 -12.51 0.90 16.99
N TYR A 42 -11.96 1.33 15.87
CA TYR A 42 -12.36 0.89 14.55
C TYR A 42 -11.22 0.14 13.87
N ALA A 43 -11.51 -1.06 13.37
CA ALA A 43 -10.61 -1.83 12.55
C ALA A 43 -11.39 -2.55 11.44
N HIS A 44 -10.99 -2.31 10.20
CA HIS A 44 -11.43 -3.07 9.03
C HIS A 44 -10.41 -4.18 8.75
N ALA A 45 -10.86 -5.37 8.35
CA ALA A 45 -9.97 -6.47 8.00
C ALA A 45 -10.39 -7.17 6.71
N GLU A 46 -9.39 -7.46 5.87
CA GLU A 46 -9.52 -8.23 4.63
C GLU A 46 -8.40 -9.27 4.56
N ALA A 47 -8.69 -10.48 4.11
CA ALA A 47 -7.70 -11.51 3.85
C ALA A 47 -7.29 -11.49 2.38
N ARG A 48 -6.02 -11.80 2.13
CA ARG A 48 -5.48 -12.06 0.80
C ARG A 48 -4.77 -13.40 0.78
N LYS A 49 -4.68 -14.02 -0.39
CA LYS A 49 -3.85 -15.21 -0.55
C LYS A 49 -2.40 -14.88 -0.19
N SER A 50 -1.82 -15.69 0.67
CA SER A 50 -0.45 -15.53 1.12
C SER A 50 0.52 -15.82 -0.04
N PRO A 51 1.49 -14.94 -0.33
CA PRO A 51 2.52 -15.18 -1.34
C PRO A 51 3.44 -16.35 -0.97
N ALA A 52 3.34 -16.81 0.28
CA ALA A 52 4.01 -17.98 0.80
C ALA A 52 3.57 -19.25 0.06
N LEU A 53 2.29 -19.41 -0.28
CA LEU A 53 1.76 -20.59 -0.97
C LEU A 53 2.26 -20.68 -2.42
N ASP A 54 1.98 -19.64 -3.22
CA ASP A 54 2.49 -19.48 -4.57
C ASP A 54 2.67 -17.99 -4.88
N GLY A 55 3.54 -17.68 -5.85
CA GLY A 55 3.78 -16.28 -6.24
C GLY A 55 2.69 -15.68 -7.14
N LYS A 56 1.55 -16.37 -7.32
CA LYS A 56 0.53 -15.98 -8.28
C LYS A 56 -0.58 -15.22 -7.57
N VAL A 57 -0.60 -13.91 -7.81
CA VAL A 57 -1.67 -13.04 -7.33
C VAL A 57 -2.99 -13.44 -7.99
N GLU A 58 -3.96 -13.80 -7.16
CA GLU A 58 -5.32 -14.07 -7.63
C GLU A 58 -6.03 -12.77 -7.98
N ARG A 59 -6.62 -12.74 -9.18
CA ARG A 59 -7.29 -11.55 -9.71
C ARG A 59 -8.72 -11.88 -10.14
N ASP A 60 -9.62 -10.94 -9.94
CA ASP A 60 -10.98 -11.00 -10.45
C ASP A 60 -11.03 -10.75 -11.97
N SER A 61 -12.25 -10.80 -12.54
CA SER A 61 -12.49 -10.54 -13.96
C SER A 61 -12.10 -9.12 -14.40
N GLU A 62 -11.95 -8.17 -13.47
CA GLU A 62 -11.49 -6.80 -13.73
C GLU A 62 -9.97 -6.64 -13.54
N GLY A 63 -9.26 -7.72 -13.21
CA GLY A 63 -7.82 -7.71 -12.97
C GLY A 63 -7.41 -7.16 -11.60
N LYS A 64 -8.34 -6.92 -10.67
CA LYS A 64 -8.05 -6.49 -9.29
C LYS A 64 -7.71 -7.69 -8.43
N GLU A 65 -6.81 -7.50 -7.46
CA GLU A 65 -6.44 -8.55 -6.51
C GLU A 65 -7.64 -8.97 -5.65
N ILE A 66 -7.92 -10.27 -5.60
CA ILE A 66 -9.04 -10.84 -4.83
C ILE A 66 -8.79 -10.64 -3.32
N ARG A 67 -9.84 -10.23 -2.61
CA ARG A 67 -9.84 -9.98 -1.17
C ARG A 67 -11.07 -10.61 -0.55
N TYR A 68 -10.90 -11.24 0.60
CA TYR A 68 -11.99 -11.87 1.34
C TYR A 68 -12.29 -11.05 2.59
N PRO A 69 -13.56 -10.72 2.89
CA PRO A 69 -13.90 -9.99 4.10
C PRO A 69 -13.52 -10.83 5.33
N VAL A 70 -12.93 -10.20 6.34
CA VAL A 70 -12.56 -10.86 7.60
C VAL A 70 -13.24 -10.17 8.77
N ILE A 71 -13.86 -10.98 9.62
CA ILE A 71 -14.33 -10.51 10.92
C ILE A 71 -13.22 -10.77 11.94
N LEU A 72 -12.80 -9.72 12.63
CA LEU A 72 -11.84 -9.81 13.72
C LEU A 72 -12.52 -10.34 14.99
N SER A 73 -11.85 -11.27 15.66
CA SER A 73 -12.21 -11.70 17.01
C SER A 73 -11.98 -10.57 18.03
N ASN A 74 -12.52 -10.72 19.25
CA ASN A 74 -12.30 -9.73 20.32
C ASN A 74 -10.81 -9.58 20.67
N ALA A 75 -10.06 -10.69 20.67
CA ALA A 75 -8.62 -10.66 20.91
C ALA A 75 -7.88 -9.85 19.82
N GLU A 76 -8.27 -10.01 18.55
CA GLU A 76 -7.66 -9.28 17.44
C GLU A 76 -8.05 -7.80 17.44
N LYS A 77 -9.27 -7.44 17.84
CA LYS A 77 -9.66 -6.04 18.05
C LYS A 77 -8.81 -5.38 19.14
N LEU A 78 -8.50 -6.10 20.22
CA LEU A 78 -7.58 -5.61 21.26
C LEU A 78 -6.15 -5.45 20.73
N ILE A 79 -5.70 -6.34 19.83
CA ILE A 79 -4.42 -6.17 19.11
C ILE A 79 -4.47 -4.89 18.27
N SER A 80 -5.53 -4.66 17.48
CA SER A 80 -5.71 -3.45 16.67
C SER A 80 -5.62 -2.18 17.53
N ARG A 81 -6.33 -2.15 18.67
CA ARG A 81 -6.26 -1.03 19.63
C ARG A 81 -4.84 -0.81 20.12
N LYS A 82 -4.14 -1.87 20.54
CA LYS A 82 -2.75 -1.79 21.01
C LYS A 82 -1.80 -1.28 19.92
N VAL A 83 -1.90 -1.75 18.68
CA VAL A 83 -1.05 -1.29 17.57
C VAL A 83 -1.28 0.20 17.29
N CYS A 84 -2.54 0.62 17.16
CA CYS A 84 -2.91 2.02 16.91
C CYS A 84 -2.32 2.97 17.97
N LEU A 85 -2.49 2.62 19.26
CA LEU A 85 -2.01 3.43 20.39
C LEU A 85 -0.49 3.37 20.54
N ALA A 86 0.14 2.19 20.42
CA ALA A 86 1.57 2.02 20.61
C ALA A 86 2.39 2.79 19.56
N PHE A 87 1.96 2.75 18.31
CA PHE A 87 2.63 3.46 17.21
C PHE A 87 2.17 4.92 17.07
N LYS A 88 1.15 5.34 17.82
CA LYS A 88 0.54 6.68 17.73
C LYS A 88 0.12 7.01 16.30
N GLN A 89 -0.50 6.05 15.62
CA GLN A 89 -0.97 6.18 14.24
C GLN A 89 -2.48 5.93 14.21
N THR A 90 -3.28 7.00 14.16
CA THR A 90 -4.75 6.91 14.10
C THR A 90 -5.20 6.06 12.92
N VAL A 91 -4.67 6.35 11.73
CA VAL A 91 -4.86 5.52 10.55
C VAL A 91 -3.64 4.62 10.43
N CYS A 92 -3.81 3.31 10.63
CA CYS A 92 -2.69 2.37 10.64
C CYS A 92 -3.06 1.05 9.93
N GLY A 93 -2.21 0.61 9.01
CA GLY A 93 -2.27 -0.71 8.41
C GLY A 93 -1.25 -1.66 9.04
N PHE A 94 -1.66 -2.90 9.31
CA PHE A 94 -0.77 -3.95 9.78
C PHE A 94 -1.23 -5.33 9.29
N ASP A 95 -0.31 -6.29 9.25
CA ASP A 95 -0.56 -7.65 8.80
C ASP A 95 -0.59 -8.62 9.98
N LEU A 96 -1.53 -9.56 9.93
CA LEU A 96 -1.82 -10.52 10.98
C LEU A 96 -1.86 -11.94 10.40
N LEU A 97 -1.12 -12.84 11.03
CA LEU A 97 -1.07 -14.27 10.72
C LEU A 97 -1.90 -15.04 11.75
N ARG A 98 -2.93 -15.74 11.29
CA ARG A 98 -3.70 -16.68 12.11
C ARG A 98 -3.05 -18.05 12.00
N ALA A 99 -2.45 -18.52 13.09
CA ALA A 99 -1.75 -19.80 13.15
C ALA A 99 -1.91 -20.43 14.54
N ASN A 100 -2.07 -21.76 14.59
CA ASN A 100 -2.16 -22.52 15.85
C ASN A 100 -3.19 -21.96 16.85
N GLY A 101 -4.35 -21.51 16.36
CA GLY A 101 -5.41 -20.92 17.18
C GLY A 101 -5.09 -19.54 17.78
N LYS A 102 -4.00 -18.90 17.36
CA LYS A 102 -3.56 -17.57 17.80
C LYS A 102 -3.39 -16.62 16.62
N SER A 103 -3.26 -15.34 16.94
CA SER A 103 -3.09 -14.25 15.99
C SER A 103 -1.78 -13.51 16.26
N PHE A 104 -0.90 -13.44 15.27
CA PHE A 104 0.43 -12.84 15.37
C PHE A 104 0.54 -11.65 14.42
N VAL A 105 1.05 -10.52 14.90
CA VAL A 105 1.36 -9.37 14.04
C VAL A 105 2.75 -9.57 13.47
N CYS A 106 2.89 -9.56 12.14
CA CYS A 106 4.18 -9.74 11.46
C CYS A 106 4.71 -8.48 10.78
N ASP A 107 3.83 -7.52 10.45
CA ASP A 107 4.23 -6.27 9.80
C ASP A 107 3.32 -5.11 10.23
N VAL A 108 3.89 -3.94 10.52
CA VAL A 108 3.16 -2.71 10.84
C VAL A 108 3.60 -1.62 9.87
N ASN A 109 2.71 -1.25 8.97
CA ASN A 109 2.99 -0.39 7.82
C ASN A 109 2.81 1.12 8.13
N GLY A 110 2.13 1.48 9.21
CA GLY A 110 1.74 2.87 9.48
C GLY A 110 0.57 3.31 8.60
N PHE A 111 0.53 4.58 8.18
CA PHE A 111 -0.61 5.16 7.46
C PHE A 111 -0.99 4.38 6.19
N SER A 112 -2.19 3.78 6.20
CA SER A 112 -2.68 2.96 5.10
C SER A 112 -4.21 2.96 5.04
N PHE A 113 -4.78 3.10 3.85
CA PHE A 113 -6.23 3.03 3.62
C PHE A 113 -6.63 1.73 2.91
N VAL A 114 -7.82 1.25 3.26
CA VAL A 114 -8.55 0.22 2.49
C VAL A 114 -8.89 0.81 1.12
N LYS A 115 -8.93 -0.05 0.10
CA LYS A 115 -9.26 0.33 -1.28
C LYS A 115 -10.55 -0.36 -1.69
N ASN A 116 -11.29 0.27 -2.58
CA ASN A 116 -12.50 -0.28 -3.20
C ASN A 116 -13.61 -0.64 -2.19
N SER A 117 -13.70 0.10 -1.08
CA SER A 117 -14.75 -0.09 -0.07
C SER A 117 -15.39 1.24 0.27
N ASN A 118 -16.55 1.53 -0.32
CA ASN A 118 -17.30 2.77 -0.06
C ASN A 118 -17.67 2.89 1.42
N LYS A 119 -18.09 1.78 2.05
CA LYS A 119 -18.36 1.73 3.48
C LYS A 119 -17.15 2.16 4.31
N TYR A 120 -15.95 1.68 3.97
CA TYR A 120 -14.74 2.09 4.69
C TYR A 120 -14.49 3.59 4.52
N TYR A 121 -14.68 4.14 3.32
CA TYR A 121 -14.49 5.58 3.09
C TYR A 121 -15.45 6.42 3.95
N ASP A 122 -16.72 6.04 3.99
CA ASP A 122 -17.74 6.72 4.81
C ASP A 122 -17.42 6.62 6.31
N ASP A 123 -17.13 5.41 6.80
CA ASP A 123 -16.77 5.17 8.20
C ASP A 123 -15.51 5.96 8.57
N CYS A 124 -14.45 5.86 7.76
CA CYS A 124 -13.17 6.52 8.01
C CYS A 124 -13.32 8.04 8.03
N ALA A 125 -14.03 8.62 7.06
CA ALA A 125 -14.26 10.06 7.00
C ALA A 125 -15.04 10.55 8.23
N LYS A 126 -16.10 9.83 8.61
CA LYS A 126 -16.90 10.14 9.79
C LYS A 126 -16.10 10.07 11.09
N ILE A 127 -15.29 9.03 11.27
CA ILE A 127 -14.49 8.84 12.48
C ILE A 127 -13.42 9.94 12.59
N LEU A 128 -12.66 10.19 11.51
CA LEU A 128 -11.64 11.23 11.51
C LEU A 128 -12.26 12.62 11.72
N GLY A 129 -13.38 12.92 11.05
CA GLY A 129 -14.12 14.16 11.27
C GLY A 129 -14.55 14.34 12.72
N ASN A 130 -15.08 13.30 13.35
CA ASN A 130 -15.46 13.32 14.76
C ASN A 130 -14.26 13.49 15.71
N MET A 131 -13.10 12.87 15.41
CA MET A 131 -11.89 13.06 16.21
C MET A 131 -11.38 14.50 16.14
N ILE A 132 -11.36 15.08 14.93
CA ILE A 132 -10.94 16.47 14.72
C ILE A 132 -11.90 17.43 15.44
N LEU A 133 -13.21 17.23 15.28
CA LEU A 133 -14.23 18.04 15.95
C LEU A 133 -14.15 17.88 17.47
N ARG A 134 -13.93 16.67 17.99
CA ARG A 134 -13.78 16.47 19.43
C ARG A 134 -12.64 17.29 20.03
N GLU A 135 -11.49 17.31 19.36
CA GLU A 135 -10.30 18.02 19.84
C GLU A 135 -10.41 19.54 19.61
N LEU A 136 -10.86 19.94 18.43
CA LEU A 136 -10.80 21.34 18.01
C LEU A 136 -12.08 22.12 18.30
N ALA A 137 -13.26 21.49 18.38
CA ALA A 137 -14.51 22.21 18.58
C ALA A 137 -14.55 23.04 19.88
N PRO A 138 -14.04 22.55 21.04
CA PRO A 138 -13.98 23.38 22.24
C PRO A 138 -13.11 24.63 22.05
N THR A 139 -11.93 24.46 21.44
CA THR A 139 -10.97 25.55 21.20
C THR A 139 -11.49 26.55 20.16
N LEU A 140 -12.15 26.05 19.14
CA LEU A 140 -12.70 26.85 18.03
C LEU A 140 -14.13 27.33 18.28
N HIS A 141 -14.68 27.04 19.47
CA HIS A 141 -16.05 27.38 19.86
C HIS A 141 -17.11 26.90 18.84
N ILE A 142 -16.86 25.75 18.21
CA ILE A 142 -17.79 25.12 17.27
C ILE A 142 -18.86 24.39 18.10
N PRO A 143 -20.15 24.70 17.92
CA PRO A 143 -21.22 23.96 18.58
C PRO A 143 -21.29 22.55 17.97
N TRP A 144 -20.70 21.58 18.67
CA TRP A 144 -20.70 20.19 18.27
C TRP A 144 -21.23 19.34 19.41
N SER A 145 -22.31 18.60 19.13
CA SER A 145 -22.85 17.61 20.06
C SER A 145 -21.98 16.37 19.96
N VAL A 146 -21.21 16.08 21.01
CA VAL A 146 -20.35 14.88 21.08
C VAL A 146 -21.23 13.64 20.85
N PRO A 147 -21.07 12.91 19.74
CA PRO A 147 -21.69 11.60 19.60
C PRO A 147 -21.08 10.70 20.66
N PHE A 148 -21.94 10.07 21.47
CA PHE A 148 -21.51 9.18 22.55
C PHE A 148 -20.48 8.16 22.06
N GLN A 149 -19.31 8.15 22.69
CA GLN A 149 -18.35 7.07 22.61
C GLN A 149 -18.19 6.42 23.99
N LEU A 150 -17.93 5.11 24.01
CA LEU A 150 -17.78 4.31 25.22
C LEU A 150 -16.68 4.81 26.18
N ASP A 151 -15.74 5.60 25.68
CA ASP A 151 -14.62 6.19 26.44
C ASP A 151 -14.89 7.65 26.90
N ASP A 152 -16.09 8.22 26.67
CA ASP A 152 -16.42 9.60 27.11
C ASP A 152 -16.70 9.66 28.63
N PRO A 153 -16.09 10.60 29.39
CA PRO A 153 -16.50 10.87 30.77
C PRO A 153 -17.96 11.37 30.81
N PRO A 154 -18.72 11.09 31.88
CA PRO A 154 -20.14 11.45 31.96
C PRO A 154 -20.34 12.98 31.83
N ILE A 155 -21.25 13.40 30.94
CA ILE A 155 -21.56 14.81 30.68
C ILE A 155 -22.43 15.38 31.81
N VAL A 156 -22.03 16.53 32.36
CA VAL A 156 -22.81 17.33 33.33
C VAL A 156 -23.17 18.67 32.67
N PRO A 157 -24.43 19.16 32.66
CA PRO A 157 -24.83 20.31 31.85
C PRO A 157 -24.56 21.68 32.51
N THR A 158 -24.32 22.72 31.69
CA THR A 158 -24.25 24.15 32.10
C THR A 158 -25.06 25.08 31.18
N THR A 159 -25.35 26.31 31.63
CA THR A 159 -26.70 26.91 31.60
C THR A 159 -27.05 28.05 30.62
N PHE A 160 -26.19 28.63 29.77
CA PHE A 160 -26.56 29.82 28.95
C PHE A 160 -25.75 29.93 27.64
N GLY A 161 -26.23 30.24 26.42
CA GLY A 161 -27.57 30.66 25.98
C GLY A 161 -27.64 31.74 24.87
N LYS A 162 -26.68 31.86 23.91
CA LYS A 162 -26.82 32.36 22.50
C LYS A 162 -25.46 32.78 21.91
N MET A 163 -25.10 32.26 20.72
CA MET A 163 -23.83 32.54 20.02
C MET A 163 -24.05 33.11 18.61
N MET A 164 -23.13 33.97 18.14
CA MET A 164 -23.04 34.40 16.74
C MET A 164 -22.63 33.24 15.82
N GLU A 165 -23.10 33.26 14.57
CA GLU A 165 -23.08 32.13 13.64
C GLU A 165 -22.15 32.38 12.44
N LEU A 166 -21.11 31.55 12.30
CA LEU A 166 -20.24 31.51 11.12
C LEU A 166 -20.88 30.62 10.04
N ARG A 167 -21.32 31.23 8.94
CA ARG A 167 -22.12 30.53 7.91
C ARG A 167 -21.31 29.57 7.04
N CYS A 168 -20.05 29.89 6.75
CA CYS A 168 -19.16 28.94 6.08
C CYS A 168 -17.68 29.29 6.33
N VAL A 169 -16.84 28.26 6.34
CA VAL A 169 -15.40 28.39 6.12
C VAL A 169 -15.06 27.45 4.99
N VAL A 170 -14.48 28.00 3.92
CA VAL A 170 -14.01 27.23 2.77
C VAL A 170 -12.51 27.06 2.92
N ALA A 171 -12.07 25.81 3.11
CA ALA A 171 -10.67 25.45 3.18
C ALA A 171 -10.30 24.55 1.99
N VAL A 172 -9.38 25.03 1.16
CA VAL A 172 -8.79 24.24 0.07
C VAL A 172 -7.48 23.65 0.56
N ILE A 173 -7.47 22.34 0.79
CA ILE A 173 -6.30 21.61 1.28
C ILE A 173 -5.77 20.76 0.15
N ARG A 174 -4.48 20.93 -0.16
CA ARG A 174 -3.73 20.12 -1.14
C ARG A 174 -2.71 19.26 -0.42
N HIS A 175 -2.61 18.00 -0.84
CA HIS A 175 -1.61 17.06 -0.36
C HIS A 175 -0.21 17.58 -0.70
N GLY A 176 0.69 17.64 0.29
CA GLY A 176 2.10 17.95 0.07
C GLY A 176 2.70 17.04 -1.00
N ASP A 177 3.40 17.66 -1.94
CA ASP A 177 3.81 17.14 -3.24
C ASP A 177 4.30 15.68 -3.23
N ARG A 178 3.39 14.74 -3.54
CA ARG A 178 3.75 13.46 -4.16
C ARG A 178 3.16 13.50 -5.55
N THR A 179 3.95 13.94 -6.52
CA THR A 179 3.64 13.70 -7.94
C THR A 179 3.31 12.21 -8.09
N PRO A 180 2.15 11.85 -8.69
CA PRO A 180 1.79 10.46 -8.92
C PRO A 180 2.97 9.71 -9.56
N LYS A 181 3.58 8.79 -8.83
CA LYS A 181 4.68 7.99 -9.36
C LYS A 181 4.10 6.98 -10.34
N GLN A 182 4.26 7.23 -11.64
CA GLN A 182 3.95 6.25 -12.68
C GLN A 182 4.94 5.08 -12.58
N LYS A 183 4.55 4.05 -11.83
CA LYS A 183 5.37 2.86 -11.61
C LYS A 183 5.03 1.81 -12.65
N MET A 184 5.90 1.63 -13.64
CA MET A 184 5.79 0.56 -14.62
C MET A 184 6.82 -0.54 -14.37
N LYS A 185 6.45 -1.78 -14.74
CA LYS A 185 7.34 -2.94 -14.79
C LYS A 185 7.21 -3.55 -16.18
N VAL A 186 8.33 -3.72 -16.87
CA VAL A 186 8.39 -4.29 -18.23
C VAL A 186 9.52 -5.30 -18.27
N GLU A 187 9.25 -6.49 -18.81
CA GLU A 187 10.29 -7.48 -19.10
C GLU A 187 10.87 -7.21 -20.49
N VAL A 188 12.15 -6.86 -20.54
CA VAL A 188 12.89 -6.60 -21.78
C VAL A 188 13.88 -7.73 -22.05
N ARG A 189 13.97 -8.15 -23.31
CA ARG A 189 14.92 -9.18 -23.78
C ARG A 189 15.75 -8.73 -24.99
N HIS A 190 15.51 -7.51 -25.46
CA HIS A 190 16.19 -7.00 -26.64
C HIS A 190 17.64 -6.59 -26.32
N PRO A 191 18.65 -6.96 -27.13
CA PRO A 191 20.07 -6.65 -26.91
C PRO A 191 20.36 -5.19 -26.56
N LYS A 192 19.69 -4.24 -27.24
CA LYS A 192 19.81 -2.80 -26.98
C LYS A 192 19.58 -2.39 -25.51
N PHE A 193 18.66 -3.05 -24.78
CA PHE A 193 18.49 -2.79 -23.34
C PHE A 193 19.62 -3.37 -22.49
N PHE A 194 20.19 -4.50 -22.91
CA PHE A 194 21.35 -5.11 -22.23
C PHE A 194 22.63 -4.32 -22.44
N GLU A 195 22.79 -3.65 -23.59
CA GLU A 195 23.91 -2.72 -23.82
C GLU A 195 23.89 -1.56 -22.83
N ILE A 196 22.71 -0.95 -22.60
CA ILE A 196 22.54 0.09 -21.58
C ILE A 196 22.81 -0.48 -20.18
N PHE A 197 22.31 -1.69 -19.90
CA PHE A 197 22.56 -2.36 -18.62
C PHE A 197 24.06 -2.60 -18.39
N ALA A 198 24.80 -3.03 -19.41
CA ALA A 198 26.24 -3.23 -19.37
C ALA A 198 27.00 -1.91 -19.15
N LYS A 199 26.64 -0.87 -19.92
CA LYS A 199 27.26 0.46 -19.89
C LYS A 199 27.22 1.11 -18.50
N TYR A 200 26.20 0.82 -17.71
CA TYR A 200 26.03 1.34 -16.35
C TYR A 200 26.34 0.31 -15.25
N ASP A 201 27.27 -0.61 -15.51
CA ASP A 201 27.78 -1.63 -14.56
C ASP A 201 26.71 -2.57 -13.99
N GLY A 202 25.61 -2.79 -14.71
CA GLY A 202 24.49 -3.60 -14.26
C GLY A 202 24.85 -5.05 -13.96
N TYR A 203 25.77 -5.65 -14.73
CA TYR A 203 26.23 -7.02 -14.48
C TYR A 203 27.04 -7.17 -13.20
N LYS A 204 27.74 -6.10 -12.77
CA LYS A 204 28.52 -6.11 -11.52
C LYS A 204 27.61 -6.03 -10.29
N HIS A 205 26.50 -5.28 -10.38
CA HIS A 205 25.62 -4.99 -9.26
C HIS A 205 24.28 -5.72 -9.28
N GLY A 206 23.99 -6.48 -10.33
CA GLY A 206 22.70 -7.16 -10.56
C GLY A 206 21.52 -6.21 -10.81
N HIS A 207 21.76 -4.89 -10.85
CA HIS A 207 20.75 -3.87 -11.10
C HIS A 207 21.39 -2.53 -11.49
N VAL A 208 20.62 -1.66 -12.12
CA VAL A 208 21.01 -0.28 -12.47
C VAL A 208 19.93 0.69 -12.00
N LYS A 209 20.32 1.84 -11.44
CA LYS A 209 19.42 2.95 -11.09
C LYS A 209 19.72 4.16 -11.97
N LEU A 210 18.92 4.35 -13.01
CA LEU A 210 18.99 5.51 -13.89
C LEU A 210 18.13 6.64 -13.33
N LYS A 211 18.71 7.81 -13.08
CA LYS A 211 18.01 8.97 -12.50
C LYS A 211 18.24 10.26 -13.28
N ARG A 212 19.32 10.34 -14.07
CA ARG A 212 19.67 11.56 -14.80
C ARG A 212 18.92 11.62 -16.13
N PRO A 213 18.50 12.80 -16.61
CA PRO A 213 17.76 12.93 -17.87
C PRO A 213 18.44 12.24 -19.05
N LYS A 214 19.77 12.40 -19.19
CA LYS A 214 20.56 11.74 -20.24
C LYS A 214 20.45 10.21 -20.22
N GLN A 215 20.38 9.61 -19.03
CA GLN A 215 20.25 8.17 -18.87
C GLN A 215 18.85 7.67 -19.26
N LEU A 216 17.82 8.44 -18.92
CA LEU A 216 16.44 8.13 -19.26
C LEU A 216 16.20 8.31 -20.77
N GLN A 217 16.86 9.28 -21.39
CA GLN A 217 16.84 9.50 -22.84
C GLN A 217 17.35 8.27 -23.61
N GLU A 218 18.42 7.61 -23.14
CA GLU A 218 18.92 6.38 -23.78
C GLU A 218 17.87 5.24 -23.79
N ILE A 219 17.06 5.14 -22.73
CA ILE A 219 15.96 4.17 -22.66
C ILE A 219 14.83 4.56 -23.63
N LEU A 220 14.49 5.85 -23.71
CA LEU A 220 13.48 6.37 -24.63
C LEU A 220 13.88 6.18 -26.09
N ASP A 221 15.14 6.47 -26.45
CA ASP A 221 15.66 6.32 -27.81
C ASP A 221 15.67 4.85 -28.24
N THR A 222 16.01 3.96 -27.31
CA THR A 222 15.88 2.51 -27.53
C THR A 222 14.44 2.12 -27.79
N ALA A 223 13.48 2.59 -26.98
CA ALA A 223 12.06 2.31 -27.18
C ALA A 223 11.54 2.84 -28.54
N ARG A 224 11.92 4.06 -28.93
CA ARG A 224 11.56 4.65 -30.23
C ARG A 224 12.12 3.87 -31.41
N SER A 225 13.39 3.47 -31.34
CA SER A 225 14.03 2.65 -32.38
C SER A 225 13.31 1.31 -32.56
N LEU A 226 12.96 0.63 -31.47
CA LEU A 226 12.25 -0.65 -31.52
C LEU A 226 10.83 -0.50 -32.07
N LEU A 227 10.12 0.56 -31.69
CA LEU A 227 8.79 0.85 -32.25
C LEU A 227 8.85 1.13 -33.76
N SER A 228 9.90 1.80 -34.23
CA SER A 228 10.12 2.03 -35.67
C SER A 228 10.40 0.72 -36.42
N GLU A 229 11.19 -0.20 -35.84
CA GLU A 229 11.43 -1.53 -36.42
C GLU A 229 10.13 -2.35 -36.57
N ILE A 230 9.23 -2.27 -35.58
CA ILE A 230 7.89 -2.89 -35.63
C ILE A 230 7.06 -2.27 -36.76
N GLN A 231 7.01 -0.94 -36.85
CA GLN A 231 6.23 -0.23 -37.88
C GLN A 231 6.69 -0.56 -39.31
N HIS A 232 7.99 -0.73 -39.51
CA HIS A 232 8.56 -1.09 -40.81
C HIS A 232 8.57 -2.60 -41.10
N ARG A 233 7.90 -3.42 -40.26
CA ARG A 233 7.87 -4.90 -40.36
C ARG A 233 9.25 -5.54 -40.41
N ALA A 234 10.24 -4.89 -39.80
CA ALA A 234 11.60 -5.41 -39.63
C ALA A 234 11.77 -6.14 -38.29
N ALA A 235 10.73 -6.14 -37.44
CA ALA A 235 10.71 -6.77 -36.14
C ALA A 235 10.37 -8.27 -36.21
N GLY A 236 10.94 -9.05 -35.30
CA GLY A 236 10.50 -10.42 -35.05
C GLY A 236 9.23 -10.49 -34.19
N PRO A 237 8.51 -11.63 -34.19
CA PRO A 237 7.21 -11.79 -33.51
C PRO A 237 7.27 -11.51 -32.00
N GLU A 238 8.37 -11.82 -31.32
CA GLU A 238 8.55 -11.54 -29.88
C GLU A 238 8.59 -10.03 -29.57
N LEU A 239 9.09 -9.21 -30.50
CA LEU A 239 9.14 -7.76 -30.33
C LEU A 239 7.77 -7.13 -30.60
N GLU A 240 7.03 -7.64 -31.58
CA GLU A 240 5.66 -7.20 -31.91
C GLU A 240 4.68 -7.44 -30.75
N GLU A 241 4.75 -8.60 -30.08
CA GLU A 241 3.95 -8.90 -28.88
C GLU A 241 4.16 -7.88 -27.73
N LYS A 242 5.31 -7.18 -27.72
CA LYS A 242 5.66 -6.19 -26.70
C LYS A 242 5.41 -4.74 -27.13
N GLN A 243 4.84 -4.52 -28.32
CA GLN A 243 4.57 -3.17 -28.86
C GLN A 243 3.84 -2.27 -27.85
N GLY A 244 2.72 -2.72 -27.29
CA GLY A 244 1.94 -1.91 -26.34
C GLY A 244 2.71 -1.53 -25.06
N LYS A 245 3.68 -2.36 -24.63
CA LYS A 245 4.56 -2.03 -23.48
C LYS A 245 5.65 -1.04 -23.85
N LEU A 246 6.16 -1.09 -25.08
CA LEU A 246 7.13 -0.11 -25.60
C LEU A 246 6.47 1.25 -25.85
N GLU A 247 5.23 1.28 -26.34
CA GLU A 247 4.42 2.50 -26.48
C GLU A 247 4.15 3.14 -25.11
N GLN A 248 3.80 2.32 -24.11
CA GLN A 248 3.65 2.79 -22.74
C GLN A 248 4.98 3.34 -22.18
N LEU A 249 6.12 2.68 -22.44
CA LEU A 249 7.44 3.13 -21.98
C LEU A 249 7.82 4.48 -22.61
N LYS A 250 7.55 4.63 -23.91
CA LYS A 250 7.72 5.88 -24.65
C LYS A 250 6.88 6.99 -24.00
N SER A 251 5.58 6.77 -23.82
CA SER A 251 4.67 7.78 -23.25
C SER A 251 5.02 8.22 -21.83
N VAL A 252 5.73 7.41 -21.05
CA VAL A 252 6.14 7.74 -19.67
C VAL A 252 7.46 8.53 -19.64
N LEU A 253 8.32 8.34 -20.64
CA LEU A 253 9.64 8.95 -20.71
C LEU A 253 9.69 10.22 -21.59
N GLU A 254 8.68 10.44 -22.43
CA GLU A 254 8.42 11.70 -23.16
C GLU A 254 7.84 12.78 -22.25
#